data_AF-A0A9D9GHU6-F1
#
_entry.id   AF-A0A9D9GHU6-F1
#
_cell.length_a   1.000
_cell.length_b   1.000
_cell.length_c   1.000
_cell.angle_alpha   90.00
_cell.angle_beta   90.00
_cell.angle_gamma   90.00
#
_symmetry.space_group_name_H-M   'P 1'
#
loop_
_entity.id
_entity.type
_entity.pdbx_description
1 polymer ?
#
loop_
_entity_poly.entity_id
_entity_poly.type
_entity_poly.pdbx_seq_one_letter_code
_entity_poly.pdbx_strand_id
1 'polypeptide(L)' 'MIRRIFCALALFMAVVFGLEGKVRLPAIISDNMVLQQKSDVKIWGWADAGAEVSVTESWSGKVYSANADEQGRWSLY' A
#
# COMPACT_ATOMS: atom_id res chain seq x y z
N MET A 1 3.97 -40.05 -6.62
CA MET A 1 2.89 -39.53 -5.74
C MET A 1 3.43 -38.52 -4.73
N ILE A 2 4.46 -38.88 -3.94
CA ILE A 2 5.11 -38.00 -2.93
C ILE A 2 5.61 -36.64 -3.45
N ARG A 3 6.23 -36.56 -4.64
CA ARG A 3 6.73 -35.27 -5.19
C ARG A 3 5.59 -34.26 -5.46
N ARG A 4 4.41 -34.73 -5.85
CA ARG A 4 3.24 -33.87 -6.10
C ARG A 4 2.64 -33.34 -4.79
N ILE A 5 2.61 -34.17 -3.76
CA ILE A 5 2.17 -33.79 -2.41
C ILE A 5 3.13 -32.75 -1.83
N PHE A 6 4.44 -32.93 -2.02
CA PHE A 6 5.44 -31.98 -1.55
C PHE A 6 5.32 -30.60 -2.22
N CYS A 7 5.09 -30.56 -3.55
CA CYS A 7 4.84 -29.29 -4.26
C CYS A 7 3.54 -28.61 -3.80
N ALA A 8 2.47 -29.38 -3.59
CA ALA A 8 1.20 -28.83 -3.11
C ALA A 8 1.31 -28.26 -1.68
N LEU A 9 2.06 -28.92 -0.81
CA LEU A 9 2.31 -28.46 0.55
C LEU A 9 3.14 -27.16 0.58
N ALA A 10 4.17 -27.07 -0.27
CA ALA A 10 4.99 -25.86 -0.39
C ALA A 10 4.19 -24.66 -0.93
N LEU A 11 3.31 -24.90 -1.91
CA LEU A 11 2.44 -23.85 -2.47
C LEU A 11 1.41 -23.37 -1.44
N PHE A 12 0.84 -24.29 -0.65
CA PHE A 12 -0.07 -23.97 0.44
C PHE A 12 0.63 -23.11 1.50
N MET A 13 1.86 -23.47 1.90
CA MET A 13 2.64 -22.72 2.87
C MET A 13 2.96 -21.29 2.40
N ALA A 14 3.27 -21.10 1.11
CA ALA A 14 3.53 -19.78 0.54
C ALA A 14 2.31 -18.84 0.56
N VAL A 15 1.09 -19.38 0.50
CA VAL A 15 -0.15 -18.58 0.60
C VAL A 15 -0.45 -18.16 2.05
N VAL A 16 -0.07 -18.98 3.03
CA VAL A 16 -0.29 -18.68 4.46
C VAL A 16 0.63 -17.56 4.96
N PHE A 17 1.86 -17.48 4.43
CA PHE A 17 2.75 -16.34 4.68
C PHE A 17 2.40 -15.21 3.72
N GLY A 18 1.31 -14.51 4.02
CA GLY A 18 0.85 -13.36 3.26
C GLY A 18 1.98 -12.35 3.01
N LEU A 19 2.07 -11.86 1.78
CA LEU A 19 2.94 -10.75 1.42
C LEU A 19 2.40 -9.49 2.10
N GLU A 20 2.98 -9.10 3.24
CA GLU A 20 2.71 -7.80 3.85
C GLU A 20 3.38 -6.71 3.00
N GLY A 21 2.59 -6.07 2.12
CA GLY A 21 3.02 -4.88 1.41
C GLY A 21 3.19 -3.72 2.40
N LYS A 22 4.44 -3.32 2.67
CA LYS A 22 4.73 -2.21 3.59
C LYS A 22 4.66 -0.87 2.86
N VAL A 23 3.63 -0.09 3.13
CA VAL A 23 3.57 1.33 2.74
C VAL A 23 4.61 2.12 3.55
N ARG A 24 5.38 2.98 2.87
CA ARG A 24 6.36 3.88 3.47
C ARG A 24 5.98 5.31 3.15
N LEU A 25 6.00 6.18 4.15
CA LEU A 25 5.62 7.58 4.02
C LEU A 25 6.83 8.49 4.22
N PRO A 26 6.87 9.66 3.56
CA PRO A 26 7.85 10.70 3.86
C PRO A 26 7.62 11.24 5.28
N ALA A 27 8.68 11.68 5.96
CA ALA A 27 8.62 12.10 7.37
C ALA A 27 7.65 13.28 7.65
N ILE A 28 7.29 14.08 6.64
CA ILE A 28 6.31 15.17 6.77
C ILE A 28 4.87 14.66 6.89
N ILE A 29 4.60 13.45 6.39
CA ILE A 29 3.30 12.79 6.49
C ILE A 29 3.36 11.85 7.69
N SER A 30 2.82 12.32 8.81
CA SER A 30 2.84 11.61 10.08
C SER A 30 1.53 11.78 10.84
N ASP A 31 1.45 11.16 12.01
CA ASP A 31 0.33 11.31 12.92
C ASP A 31 0.08 12.78 13.27
N ASN A 32 -1.20 13.14 13.39
CA ASN A 32 -1.67 14.50 13.70
C ASN A 32 -1.24 15.60 12.71
N MET A 33 -0.82 15.24 11.49
CA MET A 33 -0.61 16.22 10.42
C MET A 33 -1.90 17.00 10.13
N VAL A 34 -1.77 18.31 9.91
CA VAL A 34 -2.86 19.20 9.49
C VAL A 34 -2.64 19.60 8.04
N LEU A 35 -3.71 19.57 7.26
CA LEU A 35 -3.71 20.05 5.88
C LEU A 35 -4.32 21.45 5.79
N GLN A 36 -3.81 22.24 4.85
CA GLN A 36 -4.39 23.54 4.54
C GLN A 36 -5.79 23.35 3.93
N GLN A 37 -6.76 24.13 4.42
CA GLN A 37 -8.11 24.09 3.87
C GLN A 37 -8.15 24.78 2.50
N LYS A 38 -9.02 24.30 1.60
CA LYS A 38 -9.24 24.86 0.26
C LYS A 38 -7.98 24.89 -0.61
N SER A 39 -7.17 23.84 -0.50
CA SER A 39 -5.98 23.64 -1.33
C SER A 39 -5.94 22.21 -1.85
N ASP A 40 -5.39 22.04 -3.04
CA ASP A 40 -5.04 20.72 -3.58
C ASP A 40 -3.75 20.26 -2.92
N VAL A 41 -3.83 19.20 -2.10
CA VAL A 41 -2.68 18.69 -1.35
C VAL A 41 -2.22 17.37 -1.94
N LYS A 42 -0.95 17.31 -2.33
CA LYS A 42 -0.33 16.07 -2.77
C LYS A 42 0.02 15.17 -1.59
N ILE A 43 -0.59 14.00 -1.51
CA ILE A 43 -0.20 12.91 -0.61
C ILE A 43 0.58 11.89 -1.41
N TRP A 44 1.71 11.41 -0.89
CA TRP A 44 2.62 10.55 -1.64
C TRP A 44 3.46 9.67 -0.71
N GLY A 45 4.09 8.65 -1.29
CA GLY A 45 4.98 7.77 -0.58
C GLY A 45 5.55 6.68 -1.48
N TRP A 46 5.93 5.58 -0.83
CA TRP A 46 6.43 4.38 -1.50
C TRP A 46 5.66 3.15 -1.05
N ALA A 47 5.54 2.17 -1.93
CA ALA A 47 5.03 0.84 -1.67
C ALA A 47 5.76 -0.15 -2.58
N ASP A 48 5.44 -1.43 -2.49
CA ASP A 48 5.95 -2.41 -3.45
C ASP A 48 5.44 -2.09 -4.86
N ALA A 49 6.26 -2.32 -5.88
CA ALA A 49 5.91 -1.99 -7.26
C ALA A 49 4.59 -2.68 -7.68
N GLY A 50 3.66 -1.92 -8.24
CA GLY A 50 2.33 -2.42 -8.62
C GLY A 50 1.35 -2.62 -7.46
N ALA A 51 1.73 -2.32 -6.21
CA ALA A 51 0.81 -2.39 -5.07
C ALA A 51 -0.23 -1.27 -5.14
N GLU A 52 -1.48 -1.60 -4.80
CA GLU A 52 -2.54 -0.61 -4.60
C GLU A 52 -2.40 0.01 -3.21
N VAL A 53 -2.46 1.34 -3.16
CA VAL A 53 -2.44 2.14 -1.93
C VAL A 53 -3.74 2.92 -1.82
N SER A 54 -4.39 2.79 -0.66
CA SER A 54 -5.62 3.52 -0.33
C SER A 54 -5.39 4.54 0.78
N VAL A 55 -5.91 5.74 0.60
CA VAL A 55 -5.87 6.84 1.57
C VAL A 55 -7.30 7.25 1.91
N THR A 56 -7.62 7.28 3.20
CA THR A 56 -8.94 7.68 3.71
C THR A 56 -8.82 8.98 4.49
N GLU A 57 -9.58 10.00 4.07
CA GLU A 57 -9.69 11.26 4.80
C GLU A 57 -10.49 11.07 6.09
N SER A 58 -9.97 11.54 7.23
CA SER A 58 -10.64 11.39 8.51
C SER A 58 -11.88 12.28 8.67
N TRP A 59 -11.93 13.43 7.99
CA TRP A 59 -13.03 14.41 8.12
C TRP A 59 -14.21 14.14 7.18
N SER A 60 -13.97 13.53 6.02
CA SER A 60 -15.01 13.25 5.01
C SER A 60 -15.32 11.76 4.86
N GLY A 61 -14.40 10.88 5.31
CA GLY A 61 -14.47 9.44 5.06
C GLY A 61 -14.21 9.03 3.61
N LYS A 62 -13.86 9.98 2.74
CA LYS A 62 -13.59 9.71 1.32
C LYS A 62 -12.31 8.90 1.16
N VAL A 63 -12.39 7.89 0.29
CA VAL A 63 -11.27 6.99 -0.02
C VAL A 63 -10.73 7.32 -1.41
N TYR A 64 -9.41 7.35 -1.52
CA TYR A 64 -8.66 7.55 -2.75
C TYR A 64 -7.69 6.39 -2.93
N SER A 65 -7.51 5.91 -4.16
CA SER A 65 -6.61 4.78 -4.45
C SER A 65 -5.65 5.12 -5.57
N ALA A 66 -4.39 4.68 -5.44
CA ALA A 66 -3.37 4.78 -6.48
C ALA A 66 -2.52 3.50 -6.50
N ASN A 67 -2.06 3.11 -7.69
CA ASN A 67 -1.08 2.04 -7.82
C ASN A 67 0.33 2.62 -7.79
N ALA A 68 1.23 1.96 -7.07
CA ALA A 68 2.65 2.28 -7.09
C ALA A 68 3.26 1.93 -8.46
N ASP A 69 4.09 2.83 -8.97
CA ASP A 69 4.81 2.63 -10.22
C ASP A 69 5.89 1.53 -10.10
N GLU A 70 6.62 1.28 -11.18
CA GLU A 70 7.72 0.28 -11.21
C GLU A 70 8.85 0.60 -10.22
N GLN A 71 8.96 1.86 -9.78
CA GLN A 71 9.94 2.32 -8.79
C GLN A 71 9.33 2.34 -7.37
N GLY A 72 8.10 1.85 -7.21
CA GLY A 72 7.35 1.80 -5.97
C GLY A 72 6.78 3.15 -5.54
N ARG A 73 6.80 4.19 -6.36
CA ARG A 73 6.29 5.53 -6.00
C ARG A 73 4.81 5.65 -6.31
N TRP A 74 4.08 6.34 -5.44
CA TRP A 74 2.67 6.64 -5.64
C TRP A 74 2.35 8.07 -5.19
N SER A 75 1.29 8.66 -5.75
CA SER A 75 0.76 9.94 -5.27
C SER A 75 -0.72 10.13 -5.58
N LEU A 76 -1.40 10.89 -4.73
CA LEU A 76 -2.82 11.23 -4.77
C LEU A 76 -3.00 12.74 -4.51
N TYR A 77 -4.16 13.26 -4.91
CA TYR A 77 -4.58 14.66 -4.75
C TYR A 77 -6.02 14.72 -4.21
#